data_AF-A0A3D4UCT9-F1
#
_entry.id   AF-A0A3D4UCT9-F1
#
_cell.length_a   1.000
_cell.length_b   1.000
_cell.length_c   1.000
_cell.angle_alpha   90.00
_cell.angle_beta   90.00
_cell.angle_gamma   90.00
#
_symmetry.space_group_name_H-M   'P 1'
#
loop_
_entity.id
_entity.type
_entity.pdbx_description
1 polymer ?
#
loop_
_entity_poly.entity_id
_entity_poly.type
_entity_poly.pdbx_seq_one_letter_code
_entity_poly.pdbx_strand_id
1 'polypeptide(L)'
;MRAIIMLCTLFLASASTADTIYRKVDANGRVTFSDKTSGSTGEAPVELESATSRASRNPYDAVFNPVFETSSRELSAGKAFVATVPGCPAPMLLTAYHLLGPSGGLNFQLTAAQIKAEVRKIRLYTLKSGTLAGEGRADSHMPTIVSSCCDATNPRTSAGDIAAFTAPAKVANLALPLAILDARKGDKVFILTSLSGRTDTTFSHEAIVSGMQDGYLMYDITNPDYAIRATSGAPVINSKGQVVAINLGGGPQQGGKRGYYGMGNPVSAWKTPLSNTCK
;
A
#
# COMPACT_ATOMS: atom_id res chain seq x y z
N MET A 1 -58.54 -43.69 13.84
CA MET A 1 -59.03 -42.57 13.02
C MET A 1 -58.69 -41.26 13.71
N ARG A 2 -57.75 -40.50 13.15
CA ARG A 2 -57.62 -39.03 13.22
C ARG A 2 -56.50 -38.66 12.25
N ALA A 3 -56.88 -38.11 11.10
CA ALA A 3 -55.98 -37.62 10.07
C ALA A 3 -55.42 -36.26 10.50
N ILE A 4 -54.12 -36.07 10.40
CA ILE A 4 -53.47 -34.76 10.51
C ILE A 4 -53.09 -34.34 9.09
N ILE A 5 -53.76 -33.31 8.61
CA ILE A 5 -53.44 -32.54 7.40
C ILE A 5 -52.88 -31.21 7.89
N MET A 6 -51.64 -30.87 7.55
CA MET A 6 -51.18 -29.46 7.43
C MET A 6 -49.78 -29.45 6.79
N LEU A 7 -49.71 -29.17 5.49
CA LEU A 7 -49.55 -27.86 4.84
C LEU A 7 -48.06 -27.51 4.66
N CYS A 8 -47.53 -27.91 3.50
CA CYS A 8 -46.18 -27.60 3.03
C CYS A 8 -46.22 -26.23 2.35
N THR A 9 -45.61 -25.21 2.98
CA THR A 9 -45.52 -23.86 2.41
C THR A 9 -44.43 -23.85 1.33
N LEU A 10 -44.85 -23.73 0.07
CA LEU A 10 -43.98 -23.57 -1.09
C LEU A 10 -43.55 -22.10 -1.19
N PHE A 11 -42.27 -21.79 -1.00
CA PHE A 11 -41.71 -20.49 -1.36
C PHE A 11 -41.42 -20.47 -2.87
N LEU A 12 -42.15 -19.65 -3.62
CA LEU A 12 -41.83 -19.27 -4.99
C LEU A 12 -40.66 -18.29 -4.97
N ALA A 13 -39.49 -18.73 -5.42
CA ALA A 13 -38.37 -17.84 -5.72
C ALA A 13 -38.57 -17.24 -7.12
N SER A 14 -38.73 -15.92 -7.22
CA SER A 14 -38.67 -15.19 -8.48
C SER A 14 -37.21 -15.09 -8.95
N ALA A 15 -36.90 -15.70 -10.09
CA ALA A 15 -35.61 -15.52 -10.76
C ALA A 15 -35.55 -14.10 -11.38
N SER A 16 -34.72 -13.23 -10.82
CA SER A 16 -34.31 -11.97 -11.46
C SER A 16 -33.24 -12.30 -12.50
N THR A 17 -33.56 -12.11 -13.77
CA THR A 17 -32.58 -12.17 -14.87
C THR A 17 -31.65 -10.97 -14.77
N ALA A 18 -30.39 -11.21 -14.41
CA ALA A 18 -29.37 -10.17 -14.47
C ALA A 18 -29.12 -9.77 -15.93
N ASP A 19 -29.51 -8.55 -16.30
CA ASP A 19 -29.18 -7.97 -17.61
C ASP A 19 -27.66 -7.88 -17.75
N THR A 20 -27.14 -8.58 -18.77
CA THR A 20 -25.70 -8.61 -19.04
C THR A 20 -25.33 -7.38 -19.86
N ILE A 21 -24.77 -6.37 -19.21
CA ILE A 21 -24.24 -5.17 -19.86
C ILE A 21 -22.82 -5.48 -20.37
N TYR A 22 -22.61 -5.45 -21.69
CA TYR A 22 -21.29 -5.58 -22.28
C TYR A 22 -20.61 -4.21 -22.34
N ARG A 23 -19.32 -4.18 -21.97
CA ARG A 23 -18.46 -2.99 -22.03
C ARG A 23 -17.48 -3.14 -23.18
N LYS A 24 -17.55 -2.23 -24.17
CA LYS A 24 -16.52 -2.11 -25.21
C LYS A 24 -15.79 -0.78 -25.05
N VAL A 25 -14.46 -0.82 -25.13
CA VAL A 25 -13.61 0.37 -25.13
C VAL A 25 -12.95 0.44 -26.50
N ASP A 26 -13.11 1.56 -27.21
CA ASP A 26 -12.47 1.75 -28.50
C ASP A 26 -11.01 2.23 -28.37
N ALA A 27 -10.31 2.34 -29.51
CA ALA A 27 -8.91 2.77 -29.56
C ALA A 27 -8.69 4.21 -29.05
N ASN A 28 -9.75 5.00 -28.89
CA ASN A 28 -9.72 6.38 -28.40
C ASN A 28 -10.20 6.49 -26.94
N GLY A 29 -10.42 5.37 -26.25
CA GLY A 29 -10.87 5.33 -24.86
C GLY A 29 -12.37 5.57 -24.66
N ARG A 30 -13.18 5.60 -25.74
CA ARG A 30 -14.63 5.75 -25.63
C ARG A 30 -15.24 4.44 -25.15
N VAL A 31 -16.04 4.52 -24.09
CA VAL A 31 -16.77 3.37 -23.55
C VAL A 31 -18.17 3.35 -24.13
N THR A 32 -18.55 2.24 -24.76
CA THR A 32 -19.93 1.99 -25.21
C THR A 32 -20.52 0.84 -24.41
N PHE A 33 -21.77 1.02 -23.99
CA PHE A 33 -22.58 0.00 -23.33
C PHE A 33 -23.62 -0.48 -24.33
N SER A 34 -23.74 -1.80 -24.50
CA SER A 34 -24.86 -2.38 -25.24
C SER A 34 -25.66 -3.26 -24.31
N ASP A 35 -26.90 -2.85 -24.08
CA ASP A 35 -27.91 -3.67 -23.42
C ASP A 35 -28.51 -4.64 -24.45
N LYS A 36 -28.52 -5.93 -24.11
CA LYS A 36 -28.95 -6.99 -25.02
C LYS A 36 -30.48 -7.04 -25.16
N THR A 37 -31.23 -6.44 -24.22
CA THR A 37 -32.69 -6.54 -24.17
C THR A 37 -33.41 -5.34 -24.79
N SER A 38 -32.80 -4.15 -24.86
CA SER A 38 -33.50 -2.94 -25.30
C SER A 38 -33.16 -2.41 -26.71
N GLY A 39 -32.12 -2.93 -27.38
CA GLY A 39 -31.75 -2.45 -28.73
C GLY A 39 -31.41 -0.96 -28.82
N SER A 40 -31.28 -0.27 -27.67
CA SER A 40 -31.00 1.16 -27.60
C SER A 40 -29.52 1.40 -27.36
N THR A 41 -28.85 2.07 -28.30
CA THR A 41 -27.48 2.55 -28.13
C THR A 41 -27.53 3.96 -27.56
N GLY A 42 -27.44 4.09 -26.24
CA GLY A 42 -27.29 5.38 -25.57
C GLY A 42 -25.83 5.80 -25.55
N GLU A 43 -25.47 6.85 -26.30
CA GLU A 43 -24.18 7.52 -26.17
C GLU A 43 -24.25 8.54 -25.03
N ALA A 44 -23.85 8.15 -23.82
CA ALA A 44 -23.53 9.13 -22.78
C ALA A 44 -22.08 9.62 -22.98
N PRO A 45 -21.81 10.92 -23.13
CA PRO A 45 -20.46 11.43 -23.07
C PRO A 45 -19.95 11.23 -21.63
N VAL A 46 -19.15 10.18 -21.43
CA VAL A 46 -18.27 10.11 -20.26
C VAL A 46 -17.17 11.12 -20.54
N GLU A 47 -17.29 12.28 -19.93
CA GLU A 47 -16.18 13.20 -19.79
C GLU A 47 -15.12 12.47 -18.94
N LEU A 48 -14.23 11.75 -19.62
CA LEU A 48 -12.96 11.31 -19.06
C LEU A 48 -12.30 12.60 -18.63
N GLU A 49 -12.34 12.90 -17.33
CA GLU A 49 -11.51 13.94 -16.73
C GLU A 49 -10.11 13.72 -17.28
N SER A 50 -9.76 14.57 -18.24
CA SER A 50 -8.45 14.60 -18.85
C SER A 50 -7.49 14.75 -17.69
N ALA A 51 -6.71 13.69 -17.44
CA ALA A 51 -5.61 13.69 -16.51
C ALA A 51 -4.69 14.84 -16.90
N THR A 52 -4.99 16.02 -16.34
CA THR A 52 -4.26 17.24 -16.58
C THR A 52 -2.87 16.92 -16.08
N SER A 53 -1.96 16.84 -17.04
CA SER A 53 -0.52 16.70 -16.92
C SER A 53 -0.01 17.50 -15.72
N ARG A 54 -0.02 16.89 -14.53
CA ARG A 54 0.86 17.31 -13.45
C ARG A 54 2.26 17.05 -13.99
N ALA A 55 3.03 18.11 -14.16
CA ALA A 55 4.45 18.04 -14.46
C ALA A 55 5.06 16.84 -13.73
N SER A 56 5.78 15.98 -14.48
CA SER A 56 6.37 14.73 -14.00
C SER A 56 6.95 14.90 -12.60
N ARG A 57 6.17 14.57 -11.56
CA ARG A 57 6.65 14.64 -10.18
C ARG A 57 7.61 13.50 -9.99
N ASN A 58 8.78 13.81 -9.46
CA ASN A 58 9.77 12.80 -9.18
C ASN A 58 9.21 11.88 -8.07
N PRO A 59 9.00 10.57 -8.30
CA PRO A 59 8.30 9.71 -7.33
C PRO A 59 9.01 9.62 -5.97
N TYR A 60 10.32 9.87 -5.91
CA TYR A 60 11.07 9.88 -4.64
C TYR A 60 10.74 11.10 -3.76
N ASP A 61 10.13 12.17 -4.31
CA ASP A 61 9.68 13.32 -3.51
C ASP A 61 8.54 12.93 -2.55
N ALA A 62 7.83 11.85 -2.85
CA ALA A 62 6.77 11.29 -2.01
C ALA A 62 7.28 10.43 -0.86
N VAL A 63 8.60 10.25 -0.73
CA VAL A 63 9.23 9.35 0.25
C VAL A 63 10.08 10.15 1.23
N PHE A 64 10.01 9.77 2.50
CA PHE A 64 10.56 10.53 3.61
C PHE A 64 11.29 9.64 4.60
N ASN A 65 12.22 10.24 5.34
CA ASN A 65 12.71 9.73 6.61
C ASN A 65 11.76 10.25 7.71
N PRO A 66 10.92 9.39 8.31
CA PRO A 66 9.97 9.83 9.32
C PRO A 66 10.60 9.93 10.70
N VAL A 67 10.10 10.88 11.50
CA VAL A 67 10.28 10.91 12.95
C VAL A 67 8.90 10.88 13.60
N PHE A 68 8.63 9.85 14.38
CA PHE A 68 7.39 9.69 15.16
C PHE A 68 7.66 10.12 16.60
N GLU A 69 6.96 11.14 17.07
CA GLU A 69 7.01 11.57 18.45
C GLU A 69 5.99 10.78 19.26
N THR A 70 6.46 9.97 20.21
CA THR A 70 5.62 9.24 21.15
C THR A 70 5.54 9.95 22.50
N SER A 71 4.73 9.43 23.42
CA SER A 71 4.67 9.91 24.82
C SER A 71 6.00 9.75 25.58
N SER A 72 6.88 8.84 25.14
CA SER A 72 8.11 8.50 25.86
C SER A 72 9.39 8.94 25.15
N ARG A 73 9.38 9.05 23.81
CA ARG A 73 10.58 9.34 23.01
C ARG A 73 10.24 9.62 21.54
N GLU A 74 11.24 10.05 20.80
CA GLU A 74 11.18 10.11 19.34
C GLU A 74 11.67 8.79 18.71
N LEU A 75 11.02 8.40 17.61
CA LEU A 75 11.39 7.24 16.80
C LEU A 75 11.77 7.71 15.41
N SER A 76 13.06 7.64 15.08
CA SER A 76 13.59 7.90 13.75
C SER A 76 14.02 6.58 13.13
N ALA A 77 13.14 5.97 12.32
CA ALA A 77 13.38 4.64 11.77
C ALA A 77 12.71 4.45 10.41
N GLY A 78 13.41 3.73 9.53
CA GLY A 78 12.89 3.29 8.22
C GLY A 78 12.58 4.44 7.27
N LYS A 79 11.46 4.28 6.56
CA LYS A 79 10.94 5.18 5.52
C LYS A 79 9.43 5.29 5.65
N ALA A 80 8.88 6.37 5.15
CA ALA A 80 7.44 6.53 4.98
C ALA A 80 7.16 7.20 3.64
N PHE A 81 5.97 6.98 3.08
CA PHE A 81 5.57 7.62 1.83
C PHE A 81 4.11 8.05 1.86
N VAL A 82 3.78 9.03 1.04
CA VAL A 82 2.39 9.48 0.90
C VAL A 82 1.74 8.80 -0.29
N ALA A 83 0.52 8.30 -0.13
CA ALA A 83 -0.24 7.63 -1.18
C ALA A 83 -1.72 7.98 -1.15
N THR A 84 -2.35 7.95 -2.34
CA THR A 84 -3.79 8.07 -2.48
C THR A 84 -4.43 6.71 -2.26
N VAL A 85 -5.16 6.54 -1.16
CA VAL A 85 -5.86 5.30 -0.83
C VAL A 85 -7.34 5.46 -1.19
N PRO A 86 -7.92 4.59 -2.06
CA PRO A 86 -9.34 4.67 -2.40
C PRO A 86 -10.24 4.62 -1.16
N GLY A 87 -11.27 5.46 -1.12
CA GLY A 87 -12.17 5.57 0.03
C GLY A 87 -11.67 6.45 1.16
N CYS A 88 -10.41 6.91 1.13
CA CYS A 88 -9.92 7.91 2.07
C CYS A 88 -10.08 9.32 1.52
N PRO A 89 -10.62 10.28 2.29
CA PRO A 89 -10.87 11.65 1.83
C PRO A 89 -9.58 12.47 1.66
N ALA A 90 -8.50 12.05 2.30
CA ALA A 90 -7.19 12.68 2.22
C ALA A 90 -6.10 11.63 1.89
N PRO A 91 -4.97 12.04 1.28
CA PRO A 91 -3.81 11.18 1.14
C PRO A 91 -3.31 10.66 2.49
N MET A 92 -2.81 9.42 2.47
CA MET A 92 -2.34 8.72 3.64
C MET A 92 -0.82 8.67 3.65
N LEU A 93 -0.22 8.89 4.82
CA LEU A 93 1.17 8.57 5.10
C LEU A 93 1.25 7.10 5.53
N LEU A 94 2.00 6.30 4.78
CA LEU A 94 2.15 4.87 4.96
C LEU A 94 3.59 4.52 5.34
N THR A 95 3.75 3.53 6.22
CA THR A 95 5.05 2.96 6.61
C THR A 95 4.88 1.50 7.07
N ALA A 96 5.97 0.84 7.44
CA ALA A 96 5.91 -0.48 8.06
C ALA A 96 5.56 -0.34 9.55
N TYR A 97 4.57 -1.11 10.01
CA TYR A 97 4.10 -1.13 11.40
C TYR A 97 5.16 -1.63 12.39
N HIS A 98 6.04 -2.56 11.99
CA HIS A 98 7.12 -3.02 12.87
C HIS A 98 8.08 -1.90 13.33
N LEU A 99 8.12 -0.78 12.61
CA LEU A 99 8.91 0.40 13.00
C LEU A 99 8.35 1.13 14.22
N LEU A 100 7.09 0.86 14.58
CA LEU A 100 6.47 1.32 15.82
C LEU A 100 6.60 0.24 16.91
N GLY A 101 7.79 -0.37 16.97
CA GLY A 101 8.15 -1.49 17.83
C GLY A 101 9.67 -1.64 17.99
N PRO A 102 10.19 -2.84 18.32
CA PRO A 102 11.61 -3.06 18.54
C PRO A 102 12.51 -2.73 17.36
N SER A 103 12.03 -2.90 16.14
CA SER A 103 12.76 -2.50 14.93
C SER A 103 12.92 -0.97 14.79
N GLY A 104 12.03 -0.18 15.41
CA GLY A 104 12.20 1.27 15.61
C GLY A 104 12.84 1.64 16.94
N GLY A 105 13.32 0.62 17.68
CA GLY A 105 14.04 0.72 18.93
C GLY A 105 13.18 0.76 20.20
N LEU A 106 11.86 0.54 20.12
CA LEU A 106 11.02 0.41 21.33
C LEU A 106 11.28 -0.92 22.05
N ASN A 107 10.86 -1.04 23.30
CA ASN A 107 11.02 -2.31 24.04
C ASN A 107 10.00 -3.38 23.62
N PHE A 108 8.87 -2.96 23.07
CA PHE A 108 7.79 -3.84 22.62
C PHE A 108 7.09 -3.23 21.40
N GLN A 109 6.34 -4.05 20.67
CA GLN A 109 5.52 -3.61 19.55
C GLN A 109 4.29 -2.88 20.06
N LEU A 110 4.08 -1.62 19.68
CA LEU A 110 2.85 -0.90 20.01
C LEU A 110 1.67 -1.52 19.26
N THR A 111 0.54 -1.72 19.92
CA THR A 111 -0.74 -2.09 19.28
C THR A 111 -1.33 -0.91 18.50
N ALA A 112 -2.32 -1.16 17.63
CA ALA A 112 -3.05 -0.11 16.92
C ALA A 112 -3.66 0.95 17.87
N ALA A 113 -4.23 0.51 19.00
CA ALA A 113 -4.79 1.40 20.02
C ALA A 113 -3.70 2.24 20.70
N GLN A 114 -2.55 1.64 21.03
CA GLN A 114 -1.40 2.37 21.58
C GLN A 114 -0.83 3.36 20.57
N ILE A 115 -0.69 3.01 19.29
CA ILE A 115 -0.24 3.95 18.26
C ILE A 115 -1.15 5.19 18.23
N LYS A 116 -2.47 5.00 18.27
CA LYS A 116 -3.44 6.10 18.29
C LYS A 116 -3.34 6.97 19.55
N ALA A 117 -2.99 6.39 20.70
CA ALA A 117 -2.88 7.10 21.96
C ALA A 117 -1.49 7.75 22.20
N GLU A 118 -0.43 7.10 21.72
CA GLU A 118 0.95 7.44 22.08
C GLU A 118 1.66 8.25 21.01
N VAL A 119 1.42 8.01 19.72
CA VAL A 119 2.04 8.79 18.64
C VAL A 119 1.30 10.12 18.51
N ARG A 120 1.99 11.23 18.79
CA ARG A 120 1.38 12.57 18.90
C ARG A 120 1.65 13.43 17.68
N LYS A 121 2.87 13.39 17.16
CA LYS A 121 3.35 14.22 16.06
C LYS A 121 4.19 13.39 15.11
N ILE A 122 4.11 13.71 13.83
CA ILE A 122 4.97 13.13 12.79
C ILE A 122 5.71 14.26 12.09
N ARG A 123 7.02 14.12 11.95
CA ARG A 123 7.88 14.96 11.13
C ARG A 123 8.45 14.16 9.98
N LEU A 124 8.46 14.75 8.79
CA LEU A 124 8.90 14.10 7.55
C LEU A 124 10.08 14.85 6.97
N TYR A 125 11.20 14.17 6.80
CA TYR A 125 12.41 14.74 6.23
C TYR A 125 12.66 14.16 4.83
N THR A 126 13.06 15.00 3.88
CA THR A 126 13.34 14.55 2.50
C THR A 126 14.50 13.54 2.47
N LEU A 127 14.46 12.59 1.53
CA LEU A 127 15.56 11.63 1.36
C LEU A 127 16.88 12.30 0.96
N LYS A 128 16.81 13.31 0.09
CA LYS A 128 18.00 13.93 -0.54
C LYS A 128 18.72 14.92 0.37
N SER A 129 17.99 15.83 0.99
CA SER A 129 18.57 16.96 1.75
C SER A 129 18.41 16.81 3.25
N GLY A 130 17.61 15.85 3.73
CA GLY A 130 17.29 15.74 5.16
C GLY A 130 16.55 16.96 5.71
N THR A 131 15.93 17.77 4.84
CA THR A 131 15.20 18.97 5.23
C THR A 131 13.77 18.62 5.61
N LEU A 132 13.20 19.32 6.59
CA LEU A 132 11.82 19.13 7.01
C LEU A 132 10.84 19.46 5.86
N ALA A 133 10.22 18.43 5.29
CA ALA A 133 9.26 18.54 4.21
C ALA A 133 7.85 18.85 4.74
N GLY A 134 7.46 18.23 5.85
CA GLY A 134 6.16 18.42 6.47
C GLY A 134 6.10 17.89 7.90
N GLU A 135 5.14 18.40 8.65
CA GLU A 135 4.84 17.93 9.99
C GLU A 135 3.36 18.09 10.31
N GLY A 136 2.85 17.31 11.26
CA GLY A 136 1.47 17.42 11.70
C GLY A 136 1.21 16.54 12.93
N ARG A 137 0.05 16.78 13.57
CA ARG A 137 -0.48 15.86 14.57
C ARG A 137 -0.70 14.50 13.93
N ALA A 138 -0.30 13.44 14.62
CA ALA A 138 -0.58 12.09 14.17
C ALA A 138 -2.08 11.81 14.28
N ASP A 139 -2.68 11.44 13.16
CA ASP A 139 -4.05 10.94 13.08
C ASP A 139 -3.98 9.54 12.49
N SER A 140 -4.14 8.53 13.34
CA SER A 140 -3.87 7.12 13.04
C SER A 140 -5.10 6.42 12.46
N HIS A 141 -4.88 5.72 11.35
CA HIS A 141 -5.89 4.96 10.59
C HIS A 141 -5.54 3.48 10.48
N MET A 142 -4.81 2.96 11.47
CA MET A 142 -4.42 1.55 11.55
C MET A 142 -5.64 0.63 11.38
N PRO A 143 -5.60 -0.37 10.46
CA PRO A 143 -6.61 -1.42 10.45
C PRO A 143 -6.65 -2.14 11.81
N THR A 144 -7.84 -2.60 12.22
CA THR A 144 -8.03 -3.28 13.52
C THR A 144 -7.27 -4.60 13.58
N ILE A 145 -7.10 -5.27 12.44
CA ILE A 145 -6.42 -6.56 12.32
C ILE A 145 -5.14 -6.34 11.51
N VAL A 146 -4.04 -6.05 12.22
CA VAL A 146 -2.68 -5.85 11.68
C VAL A 146 -1.68 -6.70 12.44
N SER A 147 -0.58 -7.09 11.78
CA SER A 147 0.49 -7.88 12.39
C SER A 147 1.84 -7.40 11.88
N SER A 148 2.82 -7.28 12.78
CA SER A 148 4.21 -7.03 12.41
C SER A 148 4.74 -8.20 11.60
N CYS A 149 5.58 -7.94 10.58
CA CYS A 149 6.17 -8.97 9.74
C CYS A 149 7.05 -9.96 10.50
N CYS A 150 7.56 -9.47 11.62
CA CYS A 150 8.79 -9.89 12.23
C CYS A 150 8.56 -10.30 13.69
N ASP A 151 7.30 -10.40 14.09
CA ASP A 151 6.86 -11.03 15.32
C ASP A 151 6.45 -12.48 15.02
N ALA A 152 7.36 -13.43 15.29
CA ALA A 152 7.09 -14.86 15.09
C ALA A 152 5.99 -15.41 16.02
N THR A 153 5.62 -14.67 17.07
CA THR A 153 4.60 -15.09 18.04
C THR A 153 3.18 -14.73 17.61
N ASN A 154 3.04 -13.87 16.60
CA ASN A 154 1.75 -13.38 16.16
C ASN A 154 1.40 -13.92 14.76
N PRO A 155 0.29 -14.66 14.59
CA PRO A 155 -0.13 -15.11 13.28
C PRO A 155 -0.34 -13.93 12.33
N ARG A 156 0.09 -14.11 11.08
CA ARG A 156 -0.06 -13.07 10.06
C ARG A 156 -1.53 -12.73 9.86
N THR A 157 -1.80 -11.44 9.83
CA THR A 157 -3.12 -10.88 9.53
C THR A 157 -3.28 -10.64 8.04
N SER A 158 -4.52 -10.50 7.60
CA SER A 158 -4.84 -10.19 6.20
C SER A 158 -4.30 -8.83 5.75
N ALA A 159 -4.23 -7.83 6.64
CA ALA A 159 -3.64 -6.52 6.32
C ALA A 159 -2.11 -6.51 6.38
N GLY A 160 -1.52 -7.44 7.12
CA GLY A 160 -0.07 -7.55 7.28
C GLY A 160 0.54 -6.37 8.05
N ASP A 161 1.79 -6.07 7.69
CA ASP A 161 2.65 -5.09 8.35
C ASP A 161 2.50 -3.71 7.70
N ILE A 162 1.57 -2.91 8.22
CA ILE A 162 1.29 -1.56 7.73
C ILE A 162 0.92 -0.63 8.88
N ALA A 163 1.53 0.55 8.89
CA ALA A 163 1.03 1.68 9.65
C ALA A 163 0.61 2.83 8.75
N ALA A 164 -0.53 3.44 9.09
CA ALA A 164 -1.18 4.45 8.28
C ALA A 164 -1.63 5.64 9.13
N PHE A 165 -1.33 6.84 8.63
CA PHE A 165 -1.72 8.10 9.24
C PHE A 165 -2.24 9.05 8.17
N THR A 166 -3.06 10.04 8.54
CA THR A 166 -3.38 11.15 7.64
C THR A 166 -2.09 11.89 7.27
N ALA A 167 -1.84 12.14 5.97
CA ALA A 167 -0.63 12.83 5.53
C ALA A 167 -0.66 14.32 5.94
N PRO A 168 0.48 14.90 6.36
CA PRO A 168 0.56 16.34 6.56
C PRO A 168 0.20 17.12 5.29
N ALA A 169 -0.63 18.16 5.40
CA ALA A 169 -1.16 18.90 4.25
C ALA A 169 -0.09 19.39 3.26
N LYS A 170 1.09 19.79 3.79
CA LYS A 170 2.23 20.28 2.99
C LYS A 170 2.82 19.24 2.02
N VAL A 171 2.65 17.94 2.29
CA VAL A 171 3.15 16.84 1.45
C VAL A 171 2.03 16.03 0.80
N ALA A 172 0.77 16.34 1.10
CA ALA A 172 -0.39 15.59 0.59
C ALA A 172 -0.46 15.59 -0.95
N ASN A 173 -0.04 16.68 -1.59
CA ASN A 173 0.03 16.74 -3.04
C ASN A 173 1.04 15.75 -3.64
N LEU A 174 2.03 15.25 -2.89
CA LEU A 174 3.06 14.33 -3.39
C LEU A 174 2.57 12.87 -3.46
N ALA A 175 1.31 12.60 -3.13
CA ALA A 175 0.76 11.24 -3.05
C ALA A 175 1.00 10.38 -4.30
N LEU A 176 1.55 9.19 -4.08
CA LEU A 176 1.68 8.15 -5.10
C LEU A 176 0.35 7.41 -5.33
N PRO A 177 0.04 7.02 -6.57
CA PRO A 177 -1.09 6.15 -6.85
C PRO A 177 -0.80 4.71 -6.40
N LEU A 178 -1.83 3.99 -5.94
CA LEU A 178 -1.73 2.54 -5.71
C LEU A 178 -1.97 1.79 -7.02
N ALA A 179 -1.26 0.68 -7.20
CA ALA A 179 -1.53 -0.24 -8.29
C ALA A 179 -2.90 -0.91 -8.09
N ILE A 180 -3.60 -1.14 -9.20
CA ILE A 180 -4.87 -1.89 -9.21
C ILE A 180 -4.62 -3.39 -9.29
N LEU A 181 -3.57 -3.77 -10.01
CA LEU A 181 -3.17 -5.16 -10.22
C LEU A 181 -1.95 -5.47 -9.38
N ASP A 182 -1.94 -6.67 -8.79
CA ASP A 182 -0.77 -7.20 -8.11
C ASP A 182 0.39 -7.40 -9.08
N ALA A 183 1.60 -7.12 -8.58
CA ALA A 183 2.83 -7.45 -9.29
C ALA A 183 2.99 -8.98 -9.38
N ARG A 184 3.47 -9.46 -10.52
CA ARG A 184 3.62 -10.89 -10.84
C ARG A 184 5.08 -11.25 -10.96
N LYS A 185 5.39 -12.53 -10.80
CA LYS A 185 6.74 -13.06 -11.02
C LYS A 185 7.28 -12.62 -12.40
N GLY A 186 8.48 -12.07 -12.41
CA GLY A 186 9.14 -11.52 -13.59
C GLY A 186 8.90 -10.02 -13.80
N ASP A 187 7.93 -9.41 -13.12
CA ASP A 187 7.70 -7.97 -13.22
C ASP A 187 8.89 -7.19 -12.68
N LYS A 188 9.24 -6.11 -13.38
CA LYS A 188 10.21 -5.13 -12.92
C LYS A 188 9.55 -4.16 -11.93
N VAL A 189 10.19 -3.98 -10.78
CA VAL A 189 9.77 -3.05 -9.74
C VAL A 189 10.96 -2.21 -9.25
N PHE A 190 10.67 -1.13 -8.54
CA PHE A 190 11.66 -0.22 -7.98
C PHE A 190 11.37 0.06 -6.52
N ILE A 191 12.38 -0.08 -5.66
CA ILE A 191 12.29 0.33 -4.26
C ILE A 191 12.76 1.78 -4.17
N LEU A 192 11.89 2.66 -3.66
CA LEU A 192 12.20 4.09 -3.53
C LEU A 192 12.75 4.40 -2.14
N THR A 193 14.07 4.55 -2.01
CA THR A 193 14.72 4.74 -0.71
C THR A 193 16.13 5.31 -0.85
N SER A 194 16.62 5.97 0.20
CA SER A 194 18.06 6.13 0.43
C SER A 194 18.63 4.84 1.04
N LEU A 195 19.86 4.49 0.66
CA LEU A 195 20.60 3.37 1.26
C LEU A 195 21.58 3.91 2.30
N SER A 196 21.58 3.32 3.50
CA SER A 196 22.50 3.73 4.57
C SER A 196 23.96 3.42 4.19
N GLY A 197 24.87 4.36 4.48
CA GLY A 197 26.31 4.16 4.31
C GLY A 197 26.82 4.31 2.87
N ARG A 198 26.01 4.88 1.96
CA ARG A 198 26.41 5.16 0.58
C ARG A 198 26.42 6.66 0.28
N THR A 199 27.30 7.06 -0.63
CA THR A 199 27.42 8.43 -1.14
C THR A 199 26.68 8.63 -2.47
N ASP A 200 26.14 7.56 -3.07
CA ASP A 200 25.32 7.70 -4.26
C ASP A 200 23.97 8.35 -3.93
N THR A 201 23.52 9.21 -4.84
CA THR A 201 22.24 9.93 -4.72
C THR A 201 21.11 9.19 -5.44
N THR A 202 21.31 7.90 -5.69
CA THR A 202 20.33 7.02 -6.33
C THR A 202 19.26 6.62 -5.32
N PHE A 203 18.04 7.09 -5.54
CA PHE A 203 16.89 6.75 -4.69
C PHE A 203 16.00 5.66 -5.27
N SER A 204 16.34 5.13 -6.45
CA SER A 204 15.61 4.08 -7.16
C SER A 204 16.45 2.83 -7.29
N HIS A 205 15.97 1.74 -6.72
CA HIS A 205 16.70 0.48 -6.75
C HIS A 205 15.86 -0.56 -7.49
N GLU A 206 16.33 -0.97 -8.66
CA GLU A 206 15.62 -1.94 -9.49
C GLU A 206 15.63 -3.33 -8.86
N ALA A 207 14.49 -4.02 -8.94
CA ALA A 207 14.34 -5.41 -8.55
C ALA A 207 13.39 -6.14 -9.50
N ILE A 208 13.49 -7.47 -9.52
CA ILE A 208 12.61 -8.36 -10.29
C ILE A 208 11.77 -9.17 -9.31
N VAL A 209 10.46 -9.19 -9.49
CA VAL A 209 9.56 -9.96 -8.63
C VAL A 209 9.82 -11.45 -8.80
N SER A 210 10.09 -12.14 -7.69
CA SER A 210 10.34 -13.57 -7.63
C SER A 210 9.04 -14.37 -7.41
N GLY A 211 8.01 -13.72 -6.86
CA GLY A 211 6.68 -14.27 -6.63
C GLY A 211 6.11 -13.89 -5.26
N MET A 212 5.05 -14.58 -4.85
CA MET A 212 4.49 -14.48 -3.50
C MET A 212 5.04 -15.61 -2.63
N GLN A 213 5.44 -15.31 -1.40
CA GLN A 213 5.85 -16.30 -0.40
C GLN A 213 5.27 -15.94 0.97
N ASP A 214 4.49 -16.85 1.55
CA ASP A 214 3.82 -16.69 2.84
C ASP A 214 2.93 -15.42 2.93
N GLY A 215 2.49 -14.86 1.81
CA GLY A 215 1.73 -13.61 1.74
C GLY A 215 2.58 -12.35 1.57
N TYR A 216 3.91 -12.47 1.44
CA TYR A 216 4.78 -11.35 1.05
C TYR A 216 5.10 -11.38 -0.43
N LEU A 217 5.24 -10.19 -1.01
CA LEU A 217 5.82 -10.01 -2.34
C LEU A 217 7.34 -10.12 -2.22
N MET A 218 7.93 -11.14 -2.84
CA MET A 218 9.36 -11.35 -2.89
C MET A 218 9.95 -10.77 -4.18
N TYR A 219 11.12 -10.16 -4.09
CA TYR A 219 11.84 -9.63 -5.26
C TYR A 219 13.35 -9.70 -5.08
N ASP A 220 14.04 -9.91 -6.20
CA ASP A 220 15.50 -9.99 -6.28
C ASP A 220 16.06 -8.64 -6.73
N ILE A 221 16.95 -8.05 -5.94
CA ILE A 221 17.58 -6.77 -6.25
C ILE A 221 18.60 -6.98 -7.36
N THR A 222 18.49 -6.21 -8.44
CA THR A 222 19.31 -6.45 -9.63
C THR A 222 20.76 -6.05 -9.46
N ASN A 223 21.04 -5.05 -8.61
CA ASN A 223 22.40 -4.69 -8.25
C ASN A 223 22.85 -5.47 -7.00
N PRO A 224 23.81 -6.40 -7.13
CA PRO A 224 24.24 -7.24 -6.02
C PRO A 224 24.99 -6.48 -4.91
N ASP A 225 25.42 -5.24 -5.17
CA ASP A 225 26.15 -4.41 -4.20
C ASP A 225 25.22 -3.57 -3.32
N TYR A 226 23.90 -3.71 -3.50
CA TYR A 226 22.89 -2.97 -2.76
C TYR A 226 22.38 -3.75 -1.55
N ALA A 227 23.03 -3.52 -0.41
CA ALA A 227 22.50 -3.95 0.88
C ALA A 227 21.31 -3.06 1.27
N ILE A 228 20.09 -3.60 1.22
CA ILE A 228 18.87 -2.92 1.66
C ILE A 228 18.79 -2.87 3.19
N ARG A 229 19.53 -1.93 3.77
CA ARG A 229 19.47 -1.60 5.20
C ARG A 229 18.68 -0.31 5.42
N ALA A 230 17.89 -0.28 6.50
CA ALA A 230 17.06 0.87 6.88
C ALA A 230 16.06 1.33 5.78
N THR A 231 15.55 0.37 5.01
CA THR A 231 14.60 0.58 3.90
C THR A 231 13.17 0.20 4.24
N SER A 232 12.91 -0.38 5.43
CA SER A 232 11.56 -0.73 5.86
C SER A 232 10.62 0.47 5.81
N GLY A 233 9.40 0.25 5.31
CA GLY A 233 8.41 1.29 5.06
C GLY A 233 8.56 2.03 3.73
N ALA A 234 9.61 1.77 2.94
CA ALA A 234 9.75 2.35 1.61
C ALA A 234 8.70 1.79 0.64
N PRO A 235 8.16 2.59 -0.30
CA PRO A 235 7.28 2.05 -1.32
C PRO A 235 8.09 1.26 -2.34
N VAL A 236 7.52 0.13 -2.75
CA VAL A 236 7.91 -0.60 -3.96
C VAL A 236 6.92 -0.20 -5.05
N ILE A 237 7.42 0.30 -6.18
CA ILE A 237 6.58 0.76 -7.30
C ILE A 237 6.82 -0.05 -8.58
N ASN A 238 5.83 -0.09 -9.46
CA ASN A 238 5.98 -0.60 -10.82
C ASN A 238 6.54 0.47 -11.79
N SER A 239 6.75 0.11 -13.05
CA SER A 239 7.21 1.03 -14.11
C SER A 239 6.27 2.19 -14.41
N LYS A 240 5.02 2.16 -13.92
CA LYS A 240 4.03 3.24 -14.04
C LYS A 240 4.06 4.20 -12.85
N GLY A 241 5.00 4.04 -11.91
CA GLY A 241 5.05 4.85 -10.69
C GLY A 241 3.96 4.52 -9.67
N GLN A 242 3.29 3.38 -9.80
CA GLN A 242 2.24 2.96 -8.88
C GLN A 242 2.82 2.05 -7.80
N VAL A 243 2.43 2.29 -6.55
CA VAL A 243 2.83 1.45 -5.40
C VAL A 243 2.24 0.06 -5.57
N VAL A 244 3.07 -0.97 -5.47
CA VAL A 244 2.67 -2.39 -5.50
C VAL A 244 2.86 -3.07 -4.14
N ALA A 245 3.76 -2.57 -3.30
CA ALA A 245 3.99 -3.07 -1.95
C ALA A 245 4.66 -2.03 -1.04
N ILE A 246 4.67 -2.30 0.27
CA ILE A 246 5.52 -1.63 1.26
C ILE A 246 6.71 -2.54 1.54
N ASN A 247 7.94 -2.10 1.29
CA ASN A 247 9.14 -2.86 1.61
C ASN A 247 9.24 -3.06 3.13
N LEU A 248 9.37 -4.31 3.58
CA LEU A 248 9.44 -4.68 5.00
C LEU A 248 10.87 -5.00 5.43
N GLY A 249 11.75 -5.30 4.48
CA GLY A 249 13.13 -5.64 4.72
C GLY A 249 13.65 -6.59 3.65
N GLY A 250 14.69 -7.33 4.00
CA GLY A 250 15.27 -8.37 3.17
C GLY A 250 16.66 -8.75 3.66
N GLY A 251 17.39 -9.50 2.84
CA GLY A 251 18.64 -10.08 3.26
C GLY A 251 19.50 -10.56 2.10
N PRO A 252 20.70 -11.06 2.39
CA PRO A 252 21.52 -11.71 1.39
C PRO A 252 20.77 -12.93 0.85
N GLN A 253 20.94 -13.20 -0.44
CA GLN A 253 20.45 -14.43 -1.06
C GLN A 253 21.04 -15.65 -0.33
N GLN A 254 20.24 -16.70 -0.15
CA GLN A 254 20.70 -17.95 0.45
C GLN A 254 21.38 -18.86 -0.60
N GLY A 255 22.13 -19.85 -0.13
CA GLY A 255 22.72 -20.89 -0.99
C GLY A 255 23.89 -20.40 -1.85
N GLY A 256 24.67 -19.43 -1.37
CA GLY A 256 25.90 -18.95 -2.04
C GLY A 256 25.66 -18.06 -3.27
N LYS A 257 24.40 -17.74 -3.60
CA LYS A 257 24.09 -16.76 -4.64
C LYS A 257 24.52 -15.36 -4.16
N ARG A 258 25.23 -14.63 -5.02
CA ARG A 258 25.56 -13.23 -4.76
C ARG A 258 24.31 -12.36 -4.94
N GLY A 259 24.12 -11.39 -4.05
CA GLY A 259 23.07 -10.38 -4.14
C GLY A 259 22.11 -10.38 -2.94
N TYR A 260 21.05 -9.61 -3.08
CA TYR A 260 20.05 -9.38 -2.03
C TYR A 260 18.64 -9.67 -2.55
N TYR A 261 17.78 -10.18 -1.69
CA TYR A 261 16.34 -10.20 -1.91
C TYR A 261 15.68 -9.20 -0.98
N GLY A 262 14.52 -8.69 -1.38
CA GLY A 262 13.61 -7.96 -0.51
C GLY A 262 12.26 -8.66 -0.38
N MET A 263 11.53 -8.23 0.65
CA MET A 263 10.18 -8.69 0.95
C MET A 263 9.28 -7.49 1.22
N GLY A 264 8.07 -7.51 0.65
CA GLY A 264 7.10 -6.42 0.79
C GLY A 264 5.70 -6.88 1.19
N ASN A 265 4.97 -6.01 1.90
CA ASN A 265 3.54 -6.15 2.16
C ASN A 265 2.75 -5.69 0.92
N PRO A 266 2.14 -6.59 0.13
CA PRO A 266 1.51 -6.24 -1.14
C PRO A 266 0.28 -5.35 -0.93
N VAL A 267 -0.01 -4.45 -1.88
CA VAL A 267 -1.19 -3.56 -1.83
C VAL A 267 -2.49 -4.33 -1.64
N SER A 268 -2.63 -5.51 -2.25
CA SER A 268 -3.81 -6.37 -2.11
C SER A 268 -4.10 -6.81 -0.67
N ALA A 269 -3.08 -6.90 0.19
CA ALA A 269 -3.27 -7.26 1.60
C ALA A 269 -3.95 -6.13 2.38
N TRP A 270 -3.44 -4.90 2.28
CA TRP A 270 -3.82 -3.81 3.17
C TRP A 270 -4.77 -2.77 2.58
N LYS A 271 -4.94 -2.70 1.26
CA LYS A 271 -5.78 -1.67 0.62
C LYS A 271 -7.20 -1.67 1.16
N THR A 272 -7.91 -2.80 1.10
CA THR A 272 -9.31 -2.88 1.54
C THR A 272 -9.46 -2.68 3.05
N PRO A 273 -8.67 -3.35 3.93
CA PRO A 273 -8.70 -3.08 5.36
C PRO A 273 -8.47 -1.60 5.70
N LEU A 274 -7.52 -0.94 5.04
CA LEU A 274 -7.23 0.48 5.26
C LEU A 274 -8.34 1.39 4.72
N SER A 275 -8.87 1.14 3.53
CA SER A 275 -10.01 1.90 2.99
C SER A 275 -11.22 1.90 3.92
N ASN A 276 -11.40 0.85 4.73
CA ASN A 276 -12.50 0.75 5.68
C ASN A 276 -12.29 1.56 6.97
N THR A 277 -11.06 1.96 7.29
CA THR A 277 -10.79 2.83 8.47
C THR A 277 -11.05 4.30 8.17
N CYS A 278 -11.12 4.68 6.89
CA CYS A 278 -11.37 6.05 6.43
C CYS A 278 -12.86 6.40 6.23
N LYS A 279 -13.77 5.44 6.40
CA LYS A 279 -15.22 5.63 6.28
C LYS A 279 -15.82 6.00 7.63
#